data_AF-R0JV40-F1
#
_entry.id   AF-R0JV40-F1
#
_cell.length_a   1.000
_cell.length_b   1.000
_cell.length_c   1.000
_cell.angle_alpha   90.00
_cell.angle_beta   90.00
_cell.angle_gamma   90.00
#
_symmetry.space_group_name_H-M   'P 1'
#
loop_
_entity.id
_entity.type
_entity.pdbx_description
1 polymer ?
#
loop_
_entity_poly.entity_id
_entity_poly.type
_entity_poly.pdbx_seq_one_letter_code
_entity_poly.pdbx_strand_id
1 'polypeptide(L)'
;MGNKPSSHGYLKPSYQKLKPIHTPQDISAQQEAKATPTDPDLLDFTSPDWIKCSTYKLNALTWTSFAWASPSQASQKIWGHSTRGRLSLPRSKPSLPTSAYVKSHLEAVAQDFKRASVILRLQARGGCEKPCADYLGVTPLFGEVVMLIVYAADLTEGCEELVVWDEQDEWYRACIYFRDAVREDDAVWRVLCAEYGIDKYRALERAWNDGSVEWLLLDEGY
;
A
#
# COMPACT_ATOMS: atom_id res chain seq x y z
N MET A 1 -66.27 -30.88 22.30
CA MET A 1 -65.53 -30.52 21.06
C MET A 1 -64.16 -30.04 21.50
N GLY A 2 -63.11 -30.80 21.21
CA GLY A 2 -61.75 -30.48 21.67
C GLY A 2 -60.79 -31.65 21.49
N ASN A 3 -59.82 -31.43 20.62
CA ASN A 3 -58.48 -32.02 20.48
C ASN A 3 -58.31 -33.53 20.18
N LYS A 4 -57.85 -33.77 18.94
CA LYS A 4 -57.09 -34.97 18.52
C LYS A 4 -55.64 -34.90 19.06
N PRO A 5 -55.03 -36.04 19.41
CA PRO A 5 -53.59 -36.17 19.60
C PRO A 5 -52.92 -36.60 18.27
N SER A 6 -51.66 -36.25 18.07
CA SER A 6 -50.81 -36.96 17.11
C SER A 6 -49.38 -37.08 17.63
N SER A 7 -48.90 -38.32 17.58
CA SER A 7 -47.73 -38.85 18.26
C SER A 7 -46.61 -39.09 17.27
N HIS A 8 -45.40 -38.87 17.79
CA HIS A 8 -44.09 -39.44 17.47
C HIS A 8 -43.73 -39.97 16.08
N GLY A 9 -42.58 -39.48 15.60
CA GLY A 9 -41.72 -40.16 14.65
C GLY A 9 -40.31 -39.56 14.65
N TYR A 10 -39.46 -39.98 15.58
CA TYR A 10 -38.02 -39.69 15.55
C TYR A 10 -37.32 -40.68 14.61
N LEU A 11 -36.63 -40.20 13.57
CA LEU A 11 -35.71 -40.99 12.76
C LEU A 11 -34.26 -40.62 13.11
N LYS A 12 -33.51 -41.61 13.61
CA LYS A 12 -32.06 -41.58 13.86
C LYS A 12 -31.28 -41.72 12.54
N PRO A 13 -30.19 -40.97 12.33
CA PRO A 13 -29.16 -41.36 11.37
C PRO A 13 -28.25 -42.43 11.98
N SER A 14 -28.07 -43.52 11.23
CA SER A 14 -27.20 -44.65 11.52
C SER A 14 -25.72 -44.28 11.30
N TYR A 15 -24.87 -44.57 12.27
CA TYR A 15 -23.41 -44.57 12.12
C TYR A 15 -22.98 -45.86 11.42
N GLN A 16 -22.30 -45.75 10.28
CA GLN A 16 -21.52 -46.86 9.73
C GLN A 16 -20.03 -46.52 9.60
N LYS A 17 -19.26 -47.45 10.16
CA LYS A 17 -17.81 -47.52 10.34
C LYS A 17 -17.00 -47.34 9.05
N LEU A 18 -15.89 -46.63 9.19
CA LEU A 18 -14.69 -46.65 8.35
C LEU A 18 -14.11 -48.07 8.16
N LYS A 19 -13.54 -48.32 6.97
CA LYS A 19 -12.32 -49.13 6.83
C LYS A 19 -11.28 -48.38 5.97
N PRO A 20 -10.00 -48.39 6.37
CA PRO A 20 -8.87 -47.76 5.68
C PRO A 20 -8.23 -48.71 4.64
N ILE A 21 -7.36 -48.18 3.75
CA ILE A 21 -6.36 -48.83 2.84
C ILE A 21 -6.25 -47.90 1.61
N HIS A 22 -5.13 -47.39 1.09
CA HIS A 22 -3.69 -47.58 1.27
C HIS A 22 -2.96 -46.26 0.89
N THR A 23 -1.85 -45.97 1.57
CA THR A 23 -0.74 -45.19 1.00
C THR A 23 0.21 -46.16 0.32
N PRO A 24 0.86 -45.78 -0.79
CA PRO A 24 2.32 -45.71 -0.73
C PRO A 24 2.90 -44.47 -1.42
N GLN A 25 3.80 -43.83 -0.67
CA GLN A 25 5.09 -43.25 -1.06
C GLN A 25 5.18 -42.25 -2.23
N ASP A 26 5.43 -41.00 -1.83
CA ASP A 26 6.70 -40.30 -2.07
C ASP A 26 7.21 -40.29 -3.52
N ILE A 27 6.92 -39.20 -4.23
CA ILE A 27 7.90 -38.57 -5.11
C ILE A 27 7.91 -37.09 -4.76
N SER A 28 8.82 -36.74 -3.85
CA SER A 28 9.47 -35.43 -3.85
C SER A 28 9.90 -35.07 -5.27
N ALA A 29 9.16 -34.17 -5.91
CA ALA A 29 9.72 -33.27 -6.89
C ALA A 29 9.83 -31.90 -6.21
N GLN A 30 10.86 -31.73 -5.38
CA GLN A 30 11.53 -30.44 -5.30
C GLN A 30 12.05 -30.16 -6.71
N GLN A 31 11.20 -29.57 -7.55
CA GLN A 31 11.71 -28.70 -8.60
C GLN A 31 12.32 -27.52 -7.84
N GLU A 32 13.62 -27.63 -7.54
CA GLU A 32 14.47 -26.45 -7.47
C GLU A 32 14.17 -25.67 -8.76
N ALA A 33 13.42 -24.59 -8.60
CA ALA A 33 13.24 -23.61 -9.64
C ALA A 33 14.65 -23.18 -10.03
N LYS A 34 15.12 -23.70 -11.16
CA LYS A 34 16.38 -23.30 -11.78
C LYS A 34 16.32 -21.78 -11.84
N ALA A 35 17.19 -21.12 -11.07
CA ALA A 35 17.24 -19.67 -11.04
C ALA A 35 17.41 -19.20 -12.48
N THR A 36 16.36 -18.60 -13.04
CA THR A 36 16.45 -17.89 -14.29
C THR A 36 17.59 -16.88 -14.12
N PRO A 37 18.52 -16.76 -15.08
CA PRO A 37 19.55 -15.73 -15.00
C PRO A 37 18.83 -14.38 -14.80
N THR A 38 18.98 -13.80 -13.61
CA THR A 38 18.46 -12.47 -13.33
C THR A 38 19.25 -11.54 -14.23
N ASP A 39 18.60 -10.94 -15.21
CA ASP A 39 19.18 -9.85 -15.98
C ASP A 39 19.70 -8.82 -14.97
N PRO A 40 21.02 -8.50 -14.97
CA PRO A 40 21.64 -7.66 -13.95
C PRO A 40 21.06 -6.24 -13.92
N ASP A 41 20.33 -5.82 -14.95
CA ASP A 41 19.69 -4.52 -15.04
C ASP A 41 18.28 -4.49 -14.40
N LEU A 42 17.72 -5.66 -14.02
CA LEU A 42 16.40 -5.73 -13.39
C LEU A 42 16.45 -5.42 -11.89
N LEU A 43 15.47 -4.66 -11.44
CA LEU A 43 15.33 -4.27 -10.04
C LEU A 43 14.71 -5.41 -9.22
N ASP A 44 15.22 -5.59 -7.99
CA ASP A 44 14.53 -6.37 -6.98
C ASP A 44 13.41 -5.51 -6.36
N PHE A 45 12.16 -5.85 -6.65
CA PHE A 45 11.00 -5.15 -6.11
C PHE A 45 11.00 -5.13 -4.59
N THR A 46 11.57 -6.13 -3.91
CA THR A 46 11.59 -6.20 -2.43
C THR A 46 12.68 -5.33 -1.81
N SER A 47 13.76 -5.05 -2.53
CA SER A 47 14.83 -4.15 -2.06
C SER A 47 14.31 -2.72 -1.89
N PRO A 48 14.71 -2.01 -0.82
CA PRO A 48 14.42 -0.58 -0.68
C PRO A 48 15.24 0.29 -1.63
N ASP A 49 16.36 -0.19 -2.17
CA ASP A 49 17.37 0.68 -2.78
C ASP A 49 16.94 1.34 -4.09
N TRP A 50 16.03 0.73 -4.85
CA TRP A 50 15.58 1.33 -6.10
C TRP A 50 14.82 2.65 -5.89
N ILE A 51 14.32 2.94 -4.68
CA ILE A 51 13.68 4.23 -4.37
C ILE A 51 14.66 5.42 -4.39
N LYS A 52 15.97 5.13 -4.30
CA LYS A 52 17.06 6.11 -4.34
C LYS A 52 17.38 6.57 -5.76
N CYS A 53 16.75 5.97 -6.76
CA CYS A 53 16.87 6.43 -8.15
C CYS A 53 16.25 7.83 -8.33
N SER A 54 16.65 8.53 -9.41
CA SER A 54 16.10 9.84 -9.74
C SER A 54 14.60 9.78 -10.04
N THR A 55 13.90 10.88 -9.82
CA THR A 55 12.45 11.00 -10.14
C THR A 55 12.15 10.57 -11.58
N TYR A 56 13.01 10.94 -12.54
CA TYR A 56 12.89 10.48 -13.92
C TYR A 56 12.91 8.95 -14.05
N LYS A 57 13.87 8.29 -13.41
CA LYS A 57 13.96 6.81 -13.42
C LYS A 57 12.76 6.18 -12.73
N LEU A 58 12.32 6.72 -11.60
CA LEU A 58 11.14 6.22 -10.87
C LEU A 58 9.85 6.35 -11.70
N ASN A 59 9.67 7.46 -12.42
CA ASN A 59 8.51 7.69 -13.28
C ASN A 59 8.49 6.79 -14.52
N ALA A 60 9.67 6.35 -14.98
CA ALA A 60 9.83 5.44 -16.11
C ALA A 60 9.65 3.96 -15.72
N LEU A 61 9.53 3.65 -14.43
CA LEU A 61 9.32 2.27 -13.99
C LEU A 61 8.00 1.73 -14.56
N THR A 62 8.08 0.52 -15.09
CA THR A 62 6.93 -0.30 -15.46
C THR A 62 7.12 -1.68 -14.87
N TRP A 63 6.19 -2.60 -15.12
CA TRP A 63 6.34 -3.93 -14.57
C TRP A 63 7.57 -4.70 -15.10
N THR A 64 8.03 -4.38 -16.30
CA THR A 64 9.21 -5.02 -16.91
C THR A 64 10.53 -4.53 -16.31
N SER A 65 10.50 -3.49 -15.49
CA SER A 65 11.69 -2.99 -14.78
C SER A 65 12.12 -3.89 -13.62
N PHE A 66 11.32 -4.90 -13.26
CA PHE A 66 11.55 -5.77 -12.11
C PHE A 66 11.72 -7.22 -12.53
N ALA A 67 12.46 -7.98 -11.71
CA ALA A 67 12.75 -9.40 -11.91
C ALA A 67 11.53 -10.31 -11.61
N TRP A 68 10.44 -10.15 -12.36
CA TRP A 68 9.25 -11.01 -12.29
C TRP A 68 9.17 -11.97 -13.47
N ALA A 69 8.67 -13.18 -13.21
CA ALA A 69 8.55 -14.25 -14.20
C ALA A 69 7.37 -14.03 -15.18
N SER A 70 6.37 -13.22 -14.83
CA SER A 70 5.22 -12.94 -15.68
C SER A 70 4.49 -11.65 -15.31
N PRO A 71 3.70 -11.07 -16.24
CA PRO A 71 2.82 -9.94 -15.94
C PRO A 71 1.80 -10.24 -14.83
N SER A 72 1.33 -11.48 -14.71
CA SER A 72 0.39 -11.87 -13.66
C SER A 72 1.05 -11.86 -12.27
N GLN A 73 2.31 -12.32 -12.17
CA GLN A 73 3.07 -12.23 -10.93
C GLN A 73 3.35 -10.76 -10.55
N ALA A 74 3.73 -9.96 -11.54
CA ALA A 74 3.93 -8.52 -11.38
C ALA A 74 2.67 -7.83 -10.83
N SER A 75 1.53 -8.08 -11.48
CA SER A 75 0.22 -7.58 -11.08
C SER A 75 -0.10 -7.94 -9.62
N GLN A 76 0.05 -9.21 -9.24
CA GLN A 76 -0.17 -9.63 -7.85
C GLN A 76 0.76 -8.92 -6.85
N LYS A 77 2.03 -8.68 -7.20
CA LYS A 77 3.00 -8.02 -6.32
C LYS A 77 2.78 -6.51 -6.21
N ILE A 78 2.44 -5.85 -7.31
CA ILE A 78 2.15 -4.40 -7.35
C ILE A 78 0.83 -4.10 -6.65
N TRP A 79 -0.25 -4.80 -7.03
CA TRP A 79 -1.59 -4.56 -6.50
C TRP A 79 -1.79 -5.13 -5.09
N GLY A 80 -1.08 -6.20 -4.75
CA GLY A 80 -1.04 -6.78 -3.41
C GLY A 80 0.00 -6.14 -2.48
N HIS A 81 0.63 -5.04 -2.90
CA HIS A 81 1.57 -4.34 -2.03
C HIS A 81 0.84 -3.71 -0.84
N SER A 82 1.38 -3.95 0.35
CA SER A 82 1.01 -3.28 1.59
C SER A 82 2.30 -2.97 2.35
N THR A 83 2.32 -1.82 3.00
CA THR A 83 3.44 -1.42 3.88
C THR A 83 3.39 -2.14 5.22
N ARG A 84 2.33 -2.92 5.50
CA ARG A 84 2.14 -3.68 6.74
C ARG A 84 2.29 -2.81 7.98
N GLY A 85 1.75 -1.59 7.90
CA GLY A 85 1.77 -0.62 8.99
C GLY A 85 3.03 0.25 9.08
N ARG A 86 3.99 0.15 8.14
CA ARG A 86 5.14 1.05 8.13
C ARG A 86 4.78 2.51 7.82
N LEU A 87 3.64 2.77 7.17
CA LEU A 87 3.07 4.11 6.99
C LEU A 87 2.24 4.59 8.19
N SER A 88 2.58 4.18 9.41
CA SER A 88 1.82 4.58 10.59
C SER A 88 2.58 5.63 11.39
N LEU A 89 1.88 6.71 11.72
CA LEU A 89 2.32 7.68 12.72
C LEU A 89 1.82 7.26 14.13
N PRO A 90 2.41 7.79 15.21
CA PRO A 90 1.95 7.51 16.56
C PRO A 90 0.47 7.86 16.73
N ARG A 91 -0.33 6.88 17.18
CA ARG A 91 -1.76 7.10 17.46
C ARG A 91 -1.98 7.98 18.69
N SER A 92 -1.01 8.01 19.60
CA SER A 92 -1.00 8.91 20.75
C SER A 92 0.08 9.95 20.50
N LYS A 93 -0.36 11.20 20.29
CA LYS A 93 0.50 12.38 20.22
C LYS A 93 0.39 13.16 21.53
N PRO A 94 1.45 13.91 21.92
CA PRO A 94 1.33 14.92 22.96
C PRO A 94 0.19 15.89 22.66
N SER A 95 -0.37 16.54 23.68
CA SER A 95 -1.37 17.60 23.45
C SER A 95 -0.81 18.78 22.65
N LEU A 96 0.49 19.03 22.78
CA LEU A 96 1.25 20.04 22.07
C LEU A 96 2.53 19.38 21.52
N PRO A 97 2.49 18.73 20.34
CA PRO A 97 3.69 18.23 19.69
C PRO A 97 4.63 19.38 19.34
N THR A 98 5.94 19.20 19.58
CA THR A 98 6.97 20.15 19.17
C THR A 98 7.34 19.95 17.71
N SER A 99 7.98 20.95 17.07
CA SER A 99 8.47 20.85 15.70
C SER A 99 9.41 19.67 15.52
N ALA A 100 10.31 19.43 16.48
CA ALA A 100 11.21 18.30 16.49
C ALA A 100 10.46 16.95 16.55
N TYR A 101 9.37 16.87 17.31
CA TYR A 101 8.53 15.67 17.37
C TYR A 101 7.85 15.42 16.03
N VAL A 102 7.23 16.43 15.43
CA VAL A 102 6.59 16.32 14.11
C VAL A 102 7.63 15.88 13.07
N LYS A 103 8.75 16.59 12.99
CA LYS A 103 9.82 16.33 12.03
C LYS A 103 10.35 14.90 12.15
N SER A 104 10.68 14.45 13.36
CA SER A 104 11.22 13.10 13.55
C SER A 104 10.26 11.98 13.09
N HIS A 105 8.96 12.17 13.30
CA HIS A 105 7.97 11.13 12.97
C HIS A 105 7.62 11.10 11.49
N LEU A 106 7.57 12.25 10.84
CA LEU A 106 7.35 12.33 9.39
C LEU A 106 8.59 11.87 8.61
N GLU A 107 9.80 12.21 9.07
CA GLU A 107 11.05 11.68 8.50
C GLU A 107 11.14 10.16 8.61
N ALA A 108 10.72 9.58 9.74
CA ALA A 108 10.77 8.13 9.97
C ALA A 108 9.94 7.31 8.97
N VAL A 109 8.89 7.89 8.37
CA VAL A 109 8.01 7.21 7.41
C VAL A 109 8.23 7.65 5.97
N ALA A 110 9.06 8.67 5.73
CA ALA A 110 9.19 9.35 4.45
C ALA A 110 9.60 8.43 3.29
N GLN A 111 10.56 7.53 3.51
CA GLN A 111 11.02 6.62 2.45
C GLN A 111 9.96 5.56 2.10
N ASP A 112 9.27 5.00 3.10
CA ASP A 112 8.15 4.10 2.86
C ASP A 112 7.02 4.85 2.14
N PHE A 113 6.75 6.11 2.49
CA PHE A 113 5.73 6.92 1.83
C PHE A 113 6.09 7.22 0.36
N LYS A 114 7.33 7.61 0.09
CA LYS A 114 7.83 7.80 -1.28
C LYS A 114 7.70 6.51 -2.08
N ARG A 115 8.10 5.39 -1.51
CA ARG A 115 7.97 4.06 -2.13
C ARG A 115 6.52 3.70 -2.41
N ALA A 116 5.62 3.92 -1.45
CA ALA A 116 4.19 3.71 -1.64
C ALA A 116 3.66 4.58 -2.79
N SER A 117 4.10 5.83 -2.91
CA SER A 117 3.74 6.74 -3.99
C SER A 117 4.20 6.22 -5.37
N VAL A 118 5.41 5.69 -5.48
CA VAL A 118 5.88 5.03 -6.72
C VAL A 118 5.00 3.82 -7.06
N ILE A 119 4.65 3.01 -6.06
CA ILE A 119 3.84 1.80 -6.28
C ILE A 119 2.40 2.16 -6.66
N LEU A 120 1.79 3.20 -6.08
CA LEU A 120 0.50 3.73 -6.52
C LEU A 120 0.55 4.17 -7.98
N ARG A 121 1.63 4.82 -8.38
CA ARG A 121 1.86 5.18 -9.77
C ARG A 121 1.98 3.95 -10.68
N LEU A 122 2.68 2.90 -10.24
CA LEU A 122 2.77 1.63 -10.95
C LEU A 122 1.42 0.90 -11.04
N GLN A 123 0.57 0.97 -10.01
CA GLN A 123 -0.80 0.45 -10.08
C GLN A 123 -1.59 1.17 -11.17
N ALA A 124 -1.45 2.49 -11.29
CA ALA A 124 -2.21 3.29 -12.25
C ALA A 124 -1.66 3.27 -13.68
N ARG A 125 -0.32 3.22 -13.85
CA ARG A 125 0.37 3.37 -15.15
C ARG A 125 1.33 2.25 -15.50
N GLY A 126 1.55 1.29 -14.62
CA GLY A 126 2.59 0.27 -14.76
C GLY A 126 2.27 -0.85 -15.76
N GLY A 127 1.11 -0.80 -16.43
CA GLY A 127 0.76 -1.75 -17.50
C GLY A 127 0.29 -3.13 -17.01
N CYS A 128 -0.07 -3.25 -15.72
CA CYS A 128 -0.61 -4.47 -15.14
C CYS A 128 -2.06 -4.29 -14.69
N GLU A 129 -2.97 -5.10 -15.22
CA GLU A 129 -4.37 -5.13 -14.78
C GLU A 129 -4.49 -5.53 -13.31
N LYS A 130 -5.45 -4.95 -12.59
CA LYS A 130 -5.74 -5.28 -11.20
C LYS A 130 -6.29 -6.70 -11.08
N PRO A 131 -5.74 -7.57 -10.23
CA PRO A 131 -6.33 -8.87 -9.93
C PRO A 131 -7.70 -8.72 -9.27
N CYS A 132 -8.56 -9.74 -9.38
CA CYS A 132 -9.82 -9.75 -8.62
C CYS A 132 -9.53 -9.57 -7.11
N ALA A 133 -10.35 -8.75 -6.45
CA ALA A 133 -10.15 -8.31 -5.06
C ALA A 133 -9.97 -9.48 -4.09
N ASP A 134 -10.65 -10.60 -4.33
CA ASP A 134 -10.58 -11.83 -3.52
C ASP A 134 -9.15 -12.42 -3.44
N TYR A 135 -8.29 -12.13 -4.42
CA TYR A 135 -6.91 -12.64 -4.46
C TYR A 135 -5.91 -11.76 -3.72
N LEU A 136 -6.26 -10.52 -3.35
CA LEU A 136 -5.30 -9.58 -2.78
C LEU A 136 -5.20 -9.71 -1.26
N GLY A 137 -6.30 -9.99 -0.55
CA GLY A 137 -6.30 -10.33 0.88
C GLY A 137 -5.66 -9.32 1.83
N VAL A 138 -5.37 -8.09 1.37
CA VAL A 138 -4.66 -7.05 2.13
C VAL A 138 -5.38 -5.70 2.02
N THR A 139 -5.16 -4.84 3.02
CA THR A 139 -5.58 -3.43 2.94
C THR A 139 -4.94 -2.80 1.72
N PRO A 140 -5.71 -2.12 0.84
CA PRO A 140 -5.13 -1.52 -0.34
C PRO A 140 -4.17 -0.38 0.03
N LEU A 141 -3.02 -0.33 -0.65
CA LEU A 141 -1.96 0.67 -0.44
C LEU A 141 -2.48 2.11 -0.39
N PHE A 142 -3.43 2.45 -1.27
CA PHE A 142 -4.02 3.80 -1.30
C PHE A 142 -4.68 4.16 0.03
N GLY A 143 -5.35 3.20 0.69
CA GLY A 143 -5.91 3.41 2.02
C GLY A 143 -4.84 3.70 3.07
N GLU A 144 -3.69 3.02 3.02
CA GLU A 144 -2.57 3.29 3.93
C GLU A 144 -1.99 4.70 3.71
N VAL A 145 -1.86 5.11 2.45
CA VAL A 145 -1.42 6.47 2.09
C VAL A 145 -2.42 7.54 2.53
N VAL A 146 -3.74 7.34 2.33
CA VAL A 146 -4.76 8.27 2.83
C VAL A 146 -4.66 8.43 4.34
N MET A 147 -4.56 7.32 5.08
CA MET A 147 -4.44 7.37 6.54
C MET A 147 -3.17 8.12 6.97
N LEU A 148 -2.04 7.88 6.31
CA LEU A 148 -0.81 8.59 6.61
C LEU A 148 -0.98 10.11 6.41
N ILE A 149 -1.48 10.55 5.25
CA ILE A 149 -1.62 11.97 4.95
C ILE A 149 -2.60 12.65 5.92
N VAL A 150 -3.71 11.99 6.25
CA VAL A 150 -4.67 12.49 7.26
C VAL A 150 -4.00 12.68 8.62
N TYR A 151 -3.24 11.68 9.09
CA TYR A 151 -2.54 11.80 10.37
C TYR A 151 -1.37 12.78 10.33
N ALA A 152 -0.68 12.88 9.20
CA ALA A 152 0.40 13.84 9.03
C ALA A 152 -0.13 15.26 9.12
N ALA A 153 -1.28 15.55 8.46
CA ALA A 153 -1.92 16.85 8.51
C ALA A 153 -2.37 17.18 9.94
N ASP A 154 -3.07 16.26 10.62
CA ASP A 154 -3.48 16.43 12.01
C ASP A 154 -2.30 16.59 12.98
N LEU A 155 -1.18 15.89 12.74
CA LEU A 155 0.03 16.04 13.54
C LEU A 155 0.70 17.41 13.32
N THR A 156 0.69 17.89 12.08
CA THR A 156 1.25 19.19 11.69
C THR A 156 0.39 20.33 12.25
N GLU A 157 -0.94 20.29 12.06
CA GLU A 157 -1.89 21.28 12.58
C GLU A 157 -1.84 21.40 14.11
N GLY A 158 -1.59 20.28 14.81
CA GLY A 158 -1.46 20.27 16.26
C GLY A 158 -0.17 20.91 16.78
N CYS A 159 0.80 21.22 15.91
CA CYS A 159 2.07 21.82 16.30
C CYS A 159 1.97 23.34 16.30
N GLU A 160 2.15 23.97 17.47
CA GLU A 160 2.15 25.44 17.57
C GLU A 160 3.47 26.08 17.08
N GLU A 161 4.48 25.25 16.80
CA GLU A 161 5.79 25.68 16.30
C GLU A 161 5.86 25.56 14.77
N LEU A 162 6.52 26.50 14.10
CA LEU A 162 6.80 26.37 12.67
C LEU A 162 7.72 25.17 12.41
N VAL A 163 7.25 24.21 11.61
CA VAL A 163 8.06 23.09 11.13
C VAL A 163 8.69 23.45 9.79
N VAL A 164 10.00 23.66 9.77
CA VAL A 164 10.73 24.01 8.55
C VAL A 164 11.20 22.74 7.83
N TRP A 165 10.86 22.67 6.55
CA TRP A 165 11.22 21.60 5.63
C TRP A 165 12.14 22.13 4.54
N ASP A 166 13.17 21.36 4.20
CA ASP A 166 14.07 21.70 3.09
C ASP A 166 14.30 20.53 2.11
N GLU A 167 15.03 20.80 1.03
CA GLU A 167 15.31 19.82 -0.03
C GLU A 167 16.10 18.58 0.44
N GLN A 168 16.73 18.64 1.60
CA GLN A 168 17.51 17.55 2.20
C GLN A 168 16.63 16.66 3.08
N ASP A 169 15.46 17.14 3.52
CA ASP A 169 14.50 16.35 4.27
C ASP A 169 13.88 15.25 3.38
N GLU A 170 13.81 14.01 3.89
CA GLU A 170 13.22 12.91 3.13
C GLU A 170 11.70 13.09 3.01
N TRP A 171 11.04 13.65 4.02
CA TRP A 171 9.60 13.91 3.99
C TRP A 171 9.24 14.92 2.91
N TYR A 172 9.97 16.04 2.84
CA TYR A 172 9.80 17.05 1.77
C TYR A 172 9.92 16.40 0.39
N ARG A 173 10.98 15.64 0.14
CA ARG A 173 11.21 14.96 -1.15
C ARG A 173 10.15 13.90 -1.46
N ALA A 174 9.63 13.22 -0.44
CA ALA A 174 8.52 12.27 -0.59
C ALA A 174 7.22 12.98 -0.97
N CYS A 175 6.92 14.11 -0.33
CA CYS A 175 5.77 14.96 -0.63
C CYS A 175 5.86 15.55 -2.04
N ILE A 176 7.02 16.06 -2.47
CA ILE A 176 7.23 16.54 -3.85
C ILE A 176 6.95 15.41 -4.85
N TYR A 177 7.53 14.22 -4.63
CA TYR A 177 7.28 13.09 -5.53
C TYR A 177 5.79 12.71 -5.58
N PHE A 178 5.12 12.63 -4.42
CA PHE A 178 3.69 12.32 -4.37
C PHE A 178 2.85 13.38 -5.09
N ARG A 179 3.14 14.67 -4.88
CA ARG A 179 2.48 15.79 -5.56
C ARG A 179 2.58 15.61 -7.07
N ASP A 180 3.79 15.53 -7.60
CA ASP A 180 4.05 15.60 -9.03
C ASP A 180 3.64 14.30 -9.76
N ALA A 181 3.93 13.15 -9.16
CA ALA A 181 3.82 11.85 -9.82
C ALA A 181 2.50 11.10 -9.53
N VAL A 182 1.73 11.56 -8.54
CA VAL A 182 0.47 10.91 -8.13
C VAL A 182 -0.69 11.88 -8.11
N ARG A 183 -0.60 12.98 -7.35
CA ARG A 183 -1.72 13.92 -7.17
C ARG A 183 -2.00 14.76 -8.40
N GLU A 184 -0.97 15.36 -8.98
CA GLU A 184 -1.07 16.28 -10.12
C GLU A 184 -1.01 15.55 -11.47
N ASP A 185 -0.71 14.25 -11.47
CA ASP A 185 -0.83 13.40 -12.64
C ASP A 185 -2.29 12.95 -12.81
N ASP A 186 -3.07 13.74 -13.56
CA ASP A 186 -4.51 13.50 -13.83
C ASP A 186 -4.84 12.06 -14.23
N ALA A 187 -3.96 11.41 -15.00
CA ALA A 187 -4.20 10.04 -15.44
C ALA A 187 -4.04 9.05 -14.30
N VAL A 188 -3.01 9.21 -13.48
CA VAL A 188 -2.81 8.40 -12.27
C VAL A 188 -3.96 8.63 -11.32
N TRP A 189 -4.25 9.90 -11.04
CA TRP A 189 -5.27 10.32 -10.09
C TRP A 189 -6.66 9.81 -10.44
N ARG A 190 -7.04 9.83 -11.73
CA ARG A 190 -8.30 9.28 -12.23
C ARG A 190 -8.41 7.77 -12.02
N VAL A 191 -7.35 7.02 -12.29
CA VAL A 191 -7.35 5.55 -12.07
C VAL A 191 -7.49 5.25 -10.59
N LEU A 192 -6.72 5.92 -9.73
CA LEU A 192 -6.83 5.73 -8.28
C LEU A 192 -8.24 6.07 -7.76
N CYS A 193 -8.85 7.15 -8.25
CA CYS A 193 -10.23 7.51 -7.89
C CYS A 193 -11.25 6.44 -8.31
N ALA A 194 -11.12 5.89 -9.53
CA ALA A 194 -12.01 4.84 -10.01
C ALA A 194 -11.86 3.55 -9.19
N GLU A 195 -10.63 3.21 -8.80
CA GLU A 195 -10.32 1.95 -8.10
C GLU A 195 -10.62 1.97 -6.60
N TYR A 196 -10.50 3.13 -5.95
CA TYR A 196 -10.59 3.25 -4.50
C TYR A 196 -11.79 4.03 -3.99
N GLY A 197 -12.53 4.69 -4.89
CA GLY A 197 -13.76 5.40 -4.58
C GLY A 197 -13.55 6.85 -4.15
N ILE A 198 -14.60 7.66 -4.38
CA ILE A 198 -14.57 9.11 -4.20
C ILE A 198 -14.40 9.57 -2.74
N ASP A 199 -14.81 8.75 -1.76
CA ASP A 199 -14.74 9.15 -0.36
C ASP A 199 -13.30 9.18 0.16
N LYS A 200 -12.49 8.16 -0.18
CA LYS A 200 -11.06 8.12 0.16
C LYS A 200 -10.31 9.24 -0.52
N TYR A 201 -10.66 9.51 -1.78
CA TYR A 201 -10.14 10.63 -2.54
C TYR A 201 -10.37 11.96 -1.81
N ARG A 202 -11.62 12.25 -1.41
CA ARG A 202 -11.96 13.53 -0.76
C ARG A 202 -11.25 13.71 0.57
N ALA A 203 -11.11 12.64 1.34
CA ALA A 203 -10.37 12.66 2.60
C ALA A 203 -8.90 13.00 2.37
N LEU A 204 -8.27 12.36 1.38
CA LEU A 204 -6.89 12.62 0.99
C LEU A 204 -6.70 14.05 0.47
N GLU A 205 -7.59 14.52 -0.41
CA GLU A 205 -7.52 15.86 -0.99
C GLU A 205 -7.62 16.95 0.08
N ARG A 206 -8.55 16.81 1.04
CA ARG A 206 -8.66 17.74 2.17
C ARG A 206 -7.39 17.76 3.01
N ALA A 207 -6.97 16.60 3.52
CA ALA A 207 -5.80 16.51 4.39
C ALA A 207 -4.51 16.97 3.67
N TRP A 208 -4.38 16.67 2.38
CA TRP A 208 -3.28 17.18 1.59
C TRP A 208 -3.31 18.70 1.50
N ASN A 209 -4.45 19.32 1.20
CA ASN A 209 -4.54 20.78 1.12
C ASN A 209 -4.23 21.45 2.46
N ASP A 210 -4.63 20.82 3.58
CA ASP A 210 -4.37 21.34 4.92
C ASP A 210 -2.88 21.24 5.27
N GLY A 211 -2.23 20.09 5.03
CA GLY A 211 -0.83 19.87 5.44
C GLY A 211 0.24 20.28 4.42
N SER A 212 -0.06 20.20 3.12
CA SER A 212 0.96 20.40 2.08
C SER A 212 1.44 21.83 1.95
N VAL A 213 0.65 22.81 2.42
CA VAL A 213 1.11 24.19 2.53
C VAL A 213 2.39 24.19 3.35
N GLU A 214 2.36 23.66 4.57
CA GLU A 214 3.53 23.60 5.47
C GLU A 214 4.65 22.68 4.97
N TRP A 215 4.32 21.51 4.42
CA TRP A 215 5.35 20.55 3.99
C TRP A 215 6.12 20.99 2.75
N LEU A 216 5.54 21.87 1.94
CA LEU A 216 6.09 22.30 0.67
C LEU A 216 6.38 23.81 0.64
N LEU A 217 6.48 24.49 1.80
CA LEU A 217 6.91 25.89 1.92
C LEU A 217 8.39 26.05 1.53
N LEU A 218 8.69 25.91 0.26
CA LEU A 218 9.89 26.45 -0.37
C LEU A 218 9.49 26.92 -1.77
N ASP A 219 8.99 28.16 -1.86
CA ASP A 219 9.19 29.06 -3.03
C ASP A 219 8.44 30.40 -2.88
N GLU A 220 8.66 31.14 -1.79
CA GLU A 220 8.49 32.61 -1.84
C GLU A 220 9.71 33.31 -1.21
N GLY A 221 10.79 33.34 -1.99
CA GLY A 221 11.80 34.40 -1.93
C GLY A 221 12.93 34.26 -0.89
N TYR A 222 14.07 33.74 -1.35
CA TYR A 222 15.40 34.22 -0.94
C TYR A 222 16.33 34.28 -2.14
#